data_AF-A0A7K6PNG3-F1
#
_entry.id   AF-A0A7K6PNG3-F1
#
_cell.length_a   1.000
_cell.length_b   1.000
_cell.length_c   1.000
_cell.angle_alpha   90.00
_cell.angle_beta   90.00
_cell.angle_gamma   90.00
#
_symmetry.space_group_name_H-M   'P 1'
#
loop_
_entity.id
_entity.type
_entity.pdbx_description
1 polymer ?
#
loop_
_entity_poly.entity_id
_entity_poly.type
_entity_poly.pdbx_seq_one_letter_code
_entity_poly.pdbx_strand_id
1 'polypeptide(L)' 'VFWYQQPPRNGLKLVVSCSTWSHNSYEDGYSEAKFEVNRERTDYTVMTIKNLTPKDEATYFCAASDH' A
#
# COMPACT_ATOMS: atom_id res chain seq x y z
N VAL A 1 -8.54 -1.56 -4.74
CA VAL A 1 -7.29 -0.81 -5.02
C VAL A 1 -6.16 -1.49 -4.31
N PHE A 2 -5.00 -1.56 -4.93
CA PHE A 2 -3.83 -2.25 -4.42
C PHE A 2 -2.65 -1.29 -4.35
N TRP A 3 -1.85 -1.41 -3.31
CA TRP A 3 -0.60 -0.70 -3.16
C TRP A 3 0.55 -1.69 -3.17
N TYR A 4 1.57 -1.39 -3.98
CA TYR A 4 2.75 -2.21 -4.14
C TYR A 4 4.01 -1.42 -3.82
N GLN A 5 5.01 -2.15 -3.34
CA GLN A 5 6.36 -1.67 -3.11
C GLN A 5 7.33 -2.51 -3.93
N GLN A 6 8.25 -1.86 -4.63
CA GLN A 6 9.37 -2.50 -5.33
C GLN A 6 10.70 -1.95 -4.79
N PRO A 7 11.33 -2.64 -3.82
CA PRO A 7 12.68 -2.29 -3.38
C PRO A 7 13.71 -2.50 -4.49
N PRO A 8 14.87 -1.82 -4.44
CA PRO A 8 15.95 -2.02 -5.39
C PRO A 8 16.34 -3.50 -5.50
N ARG A 9 16.44 -4.00 -6.74
CA ARG A 9 16.83 -5.40 -7.08
C ARG A 9 15.88 -6.49 -6.55
N ASN A 10 14.71 -6.14 -6.05
CA ASN A 10 13.68 -7.07 -5.62
C ASN A 10 12.47 -7.06 -6.56
N GLY A 11 11.69 -8.14 -6.51
CA GLY A 11 10.40 -8.21 -7.21
C GLY A 11 9.36 -7.28 -6.58
N LEU A 12 8.28 -7.04 -7.34
CA LEU A 12 7.12 -6.29 -6.87
C LEU A 12 6.45 -7.04 -5.72
N LYS A 13 6.19 -6.35 -4.60
CA LYS A 13 5.49 -6.90 -3.44
C LYS A 13 4.20 -6.16 -3.20
N LEU A 14 3.11 -6.90 -2.98
CA LEU A 14 1.85 -6.31 -2.51
C LEU A 14 2.05 -5.88 -1.05
N VAL A 15 1.65 -4.64 -0.75
CA VAL A 15 1.70 -4.08 0.62
C VAL A 15 0.33 -4.26 1.27
N VAL A 16 -0.71 -3.79 0.55
CA VAL A 16 -2.07 -3.76 1.06
C VAL A 16 -3.08 -3.76 -0.08
N SER A 17 -4.15 -4.50 0.15
CA SER A 17 -5.36 -4.50 -0.66
C SER A 17 -6.48 -3.75 0.07
N CYS A 18 -7.07 -2.78 -0.62
CA CYS A 18 -8.12 -1.92 -0.12
C CYS A 18 -9.42 -2.22 -0.88
N SER A 19 -10.47 -2.52 -0.13
CA SER A 19 -11.82 -2.71 -0.66
C SER A 19 -12.74 -1.59 -0.15
N THR A 20 -13.81 -1.28 -0.88
CA THR A 20 -14.82 -0.30 -0.44
C THR A 20 -15.70 -0.81 0.69
N TRP A 21 -15.82 -2.14 0.85
CA TRP A 21 -16.81 -2.76 1.72
C TRP A 21 -16.20 -3.47 2.94
N SER A 22 -14.88 -3.55 3.02
CA SER A 22 -14.17 -4.23 4.12
C SER A 22 -12.87 -3.52 4.46
N HIS A 23 -12.32 -3.88 5.62
CA HIS A 23 -11.06 -3.34 6.12
C HIS A 23 -9.90 -3.63 5.15
N ASN A 24 -8.87 -2.78 5.22
CA ASN A 24 -7.62 -2.99 4.49
C ASN A 24 -6.98 -4.32 4.90
N SER A 25 -6.59 -5.13 3.92
CA SER A 25 -5.88 -6.38 4.14
C SER A 25 -4.41 -6.20 3.76
N TYR A 26 -3.55 -6.29 4.77
CA TYR A 26 -2.09 -6.16 4.63
C TYR A 26 -1.46 -7.53 4.41
N GLU A 27 -0.43 -7.57 3.57
CA GLU A 27 0.40 -8.75 3.38
C GLU A 27 1.36 -8.99 4.56
N ASP A 28 1.90 -10.20 4.66
CA ASP A 28 2.80 -10.58 5.74
C ASP A 28 4.01 -9.65 5.83
N GLY A 29 4.27 -9.13 7.04
CA GLY A 29 5.33 -8.18 7.31
C GLY A 29 4.97 -6.71 7.08
N TYR A 30 3.76 -6.43 6.58
CA TYR A 30 3.20 -5.09 6.46
C TYR A 30 2.14 -4.84 7.54
N SER A 31 1.94 -3.59 7.92
CA SER A 31 0.91 -3.21 8.88
C SER A 31 0.50 -1.75 8.71
N GLU A 32 -0.72 -1.45 9.14
CA GLU A 32 -1.28 -0.09 9.17
C GLU A 32 -0.46 0.89 10.03
N ALA A 33 0.23 0.38 11.05
CA ALA A 33 1.11 1.20 11.89
C ALA A 33 2.27 1.83 11.08
N LYS A 34 2.69 1.18 9.99
CA LYS A 34 3.77 1.64 9.11
C LYS A 34 3.23 2.22 7.79
N PHE A 35 2.26 1.55 7.19
CA PHE A 35 1.67 1.90 5.90
C PHE A 35 0.18 2.21 6.11
N GLU A 36 -0.13 3.41 6.54
CA GLU A 36 -1.53 3.80 6.74
C GLU A 36 -2.16 4.10 5.39
N VAL A 37 -3.25 3.40 5.04
CA VAL A 37 -4.00 3.67 3.81
C VAL A 37 -5.37 4.22 4.13
N ASN A 38 -5.62 5.43 3.64
CA ASN A 38 -6.90 6.09 3.73
C ASN A 38 -7.57 6.17 2.35
N ARG A 39 -8.87 5.85 2.32
CA ARG A 39 -9.74 5.94 1.15
C ARG A 39 -10.92 6.82 1.52
N GLU A 40 -10.66 8.12 1.68
CA GLU A 40 -11.69 9.10 2.03
C GLU A 40 -12.71 9.32 0.92
N ARG A 41 -12.32 9.07 -0.33
CA ARG A 41 -13.17 9.22 -1.51
C ARG A 41 -13.01 8.04 -2.47
N THR A 42 -13.96 7.90 -3.40
CA THR A 42 -13.99 6.78 -4.35
C THR A 42 -12.99 6.95 -5.49
N ASP A 43 -12.55 8.18 -5.77
CA ASP A 43 -11.71 8.59 -6.89
C ASP A 43 -10.20 8.50 -6.61
N TYR A 44 -9.77 8.57 -5.35
CA TYR A 44 -8.36 8.41 -5.00
C TYR A 44 -8.15 7.62 -3.69
N THR A 45 -6.92 7.16 -3.51
CA THR A 45 -6.43 6.55 -2.27
C THR A 45 -5.13 7.22 -1.89
N VAL A 46 -4.89 7.36 -0.59
CA VAL A 46 -3.65 7.92 -0.05
C VAL A 46 -3.00 6.86 0.82
N MET A 47 -1.73 6.57 0.56
CA MET A 47 -0.89 5.77 1.45
C MET A 47 0.13 6.67 2.13
N THR A 48 0.07 6.73 3.45
CA THR A 48 1.01 7.44 4.31
C THR A 48 1.99 6.46 4.91
N ILE A 49 3.27 6.63 4.61
CA ILE A 49 4.34 5.82 5.20
C ILE A 49 4.84 6.52 6.46
N LYS A 50 4.54 5.94 7.62
CA LYS A 50 4.92 6.48 8.94
C LYS A 50 6.37 6.11 9.28
N ASN A 51 7.02 6.91 10.13
CA ASN A 51 8.36 6.63 10.66
C ASN A 51 9.39 6.22 9.59
N LEU A 52 9.54 7.04 8.54
CA LEU A 52 10.41 6.76 7.38
C LEU A 52 11.84 6.40 7.81
N THR A 53 12.38 5.36 7.18
CA THR A 53 13.75 4.89 7.33
C THR A 53 14.37 4.61 5.96
N PRO A 54 15.71 4.49 5.86
CA PRO A 54 16.35 4.10 4.60
C PRO A 54 15.88 2.74 4.04
N LYS A 55 15.31 1.86 4.88
CA LYS A 55 14.77 0.57 4.44
C LYS A 55 13.47 0.70 3.63
N ASP A 56 12.83 1.86 3.69
CA ASP A 56 11.60 2.16 2.96
C ASP A 56 11.90 2.70 1.55
N GLU A 57 13.17 2.83 1.16
CA GLU A 57 13.52 3.22 -0.21
C GLU A 57 13.02 2.17 -1.22
N ALA A 58 12.06 2.57 -2.04
CA ALA A 58 11.46 1.73 -3.06
C ALA A 58 10.69 2.58 -4.07
N THR A 59 10.38 1.98 -5.22
CA THR A 59 9.33 2.51 -6.10
C THR A 59 7.98 2.01 -5.60
N TYR A 60 7.03 2.92 -5.43
CA TYR A 60 5.68 2.61 -4.96
C TYR A 60 4.68 2.75 -6.09
N PHE A 61 3.81 1.77 -6.24
CA PHE A 61 2.80 1.73 -7.29
C PHE A 61 1.41 1.60 -6.66
N CYS A 62 0.43 2.31 -7.22
CA CYS A 62 -0.97 2.05 -6.98
C CYS A 62 -1.60 1.37 -8.20
N ALA A 63 -2.56 0.48 -7.97
CA ALA A 63 -3.35 -0.14 -9.02
C ALA A 63 -4.83 -0.15 -8.64
N ALA A 64 -5.68 0.29 -9.57
CA ALA A 64 -7.11 0.10 -9.48
C ALA A 64 -7.49 -1.19 -10.23
N SER A 65 -8.53 -1.87 -9.74
CA SER A 65 -9.15 -2.99 -10.42
C SER A 65 -10.64 -2.68 -10.50
N ASP A 66 -11.19 -2.77 -11.70
CA ASP A 66 -12.60 -2.46 -12.00
C ASP A 66 -13.51 -3.71 -11.90
N HIS A 67 -12.97 -4.79 -11.32
CA HIS A 67 -13.60 -6.12 -11.31
C HIS A 67 -14.68 -6.27 -10.25
#